data_AF-A0A350PLS5-F1
#
_entry.id   AF-A0A350PLS5-F1
#
_cell.length_a   1.000
_cell.length_b   1.000
_cell.length_c   1.000
_cell.angle_alpha   90.00
_cell.angle_beta   90.00
_cell.angle_gamma   90.00
#
_symmetry.space_group_name_H-M   'P 1'
#
loop_
_entity.id
_entity.type
_entity.pdbx_description
1 polymer ?
#
loop_
_entity_poly.entity_id
_entity_poly.type
_entity_poly.pdbx_seq_one_letter_code
_entity_poly.pdbx_strand_id
1 'polypeptide(L)'
;TARLLSGLNDGFGQFALVSDDMKGKLIEQAAALSNLGVSAAESGKLFDTLVVGMGMSASEVDQVGDQFAQLGQIVGKSTATMVSDFNRMSGSLAQFGSGALDVFQDVQEAAARTGISADTMMGVFEKTTTFSGAADMAGKLNGVLGTTVDAMELINSENPAETMDILRNSLLDAGKSFEEMTMQERRFLAETSGINMAELQKGLSGGELDTKSPGETALESLSKKAMDVGKQISATFDKVFNALASSGVLKDLEEMMESLFGSDSAMSGTADSIIPAIVGGAKALVSVFGTLGGIIKTFMAVLNPIIAV
;
A
#
# COMPACT_ATOMS: atom_id res chain seq x y z
N THR A 1 11.12 -3.63 24.42
CA THR A 1 10.32 -2.47 24.87
C THR A 1 11.19 -1.28 25.27
N ALA A 2 12.07 -1.34 26.29
CA ALA A 2 12.87 -0.18 26.72
C ALA A 2 13.75 0.46 25.62
N ARG A 3 14.43 -0.35 24.79
CA ARG A 3 15.21 0.15 23.63
C ARG A 3 14.35 0.77 22.53
N LEU A 4 13.15 0.24 22.31
CA LEU A 4 12.20 0.74 21.32
C LEU A 4 11.69 2.13 21.74
N LEU A 5 11.32 2.27 23.02
CA LEU A 5 10.89 3.54 23.60
C LEU A 5 11.99 4.60 23.59
N SER A 6 13.23 4.21 23.94
CA SER A 6 14.37 5.13 23.86
C SER A 6 14.59 5.61 22.42
N GLY A 7 14.65 4.70 21.45
CA GLY A 7 14.87 5.08 20.06
C GLY A 7 13.73 5.93 19.47
N LEU A 8 12.47 5.59 19.81
CA LEU A 8 11.33 6.41 19.44
C LEU A 8 11.42 7.82 20.01
N ASN A 9 11.75 7.94 21.30
CA ASN A 9 11.90 9.24 21.95
C ASN A 9 13.09 10.05 21.41
N ASP A 10 14.16 9.38 20.98
CA ASP A 10 15.33 10.02 20.38
C ASP A 10 15.03 10.55 18.96
N GLY A 11 14.19 9.84 18.20
CA GLY A 11 13.82 10.21 16.83
C GLY A 11 12.58 11.09 16.71
N PHE A 12 11.67 11.04 17.68
CA PHE A 12 10.41 11.78 17.73
C PHE A 12 10.42 12.79 18.88
N GLY A 13 10.72 14.04 18.56
CA GLY A 13 10.91 15.11 19.53
C GLY A 13 9.69 15.40 20.40
N GLN A 14 8.47 15.20 19.88
CA GLN A 14 7.22 15.42 20.63
C GLN A 14 6.57 14.13 21.13
N PHE A 15 7.27 12.99 21.12
CA PHE A 15 6.71 11.70 21.53
C PHE A 15 6.10 11.72 22.95
N ALA A 16 6.71 12.45 23.89
CA ALA A 16 6.18 12.57 25.25
C ALA A 16 4.86 13.37 25.33
N LEU A 17 4.61 14.24 24.34
CA LEU A 17 3.51 15.22 24.34
C LEU A 17 2.26 14.73 23.60
N VAL A 18 2.36 13.69 22.76
CA VAL A 18 1.19 13.12 22.10
C VAL A 18 0.29 12.36 23.09
N SER A 19 -0.97 12.12 22.69
CA SER A 19 -1.94 11.38 23.51
C SER A 19 -1.48 9.97 23.81
N ASP A 20 -1.96 9.37 24.91
CA ASP A 20 -1.58 7.99 25.27
C ASP A 20 -2.03 6.97 24.22
N ASP A 21 -3.17 7.21 23.57
CA ASP A 21 -3.65 6.43 22.42
C ASP A 21 -2.65 6.48 21.25
N MET A 22 -2.24 7.69 20.85
CA MET A 22 -1.22 7.89 19.81
C MET A 22 0.11 7.24 20.21
N LYS A 23 0.57 7.39 21.46
CA LYS A 23 1.79 6.71 21.93
C LYS A 23 1.71 5.20 21.77
N GLY A 24 0.58 4.60 22.15
CA GLY A 24 0.36 3.16 21.99
C GLY A 24 0.51 2.72 20.54
N LYS A 25 -0.14 3.43 19.63
CA LYS A 25 -0.10 3.19 18.18
C LYS A 25 1.30 3.31 17.60
N LEU A 26 2.03 4.35 17.97
CA LEU A 26 3.41 4.57 17.54
C LEU A 26 4.36 3.48 18.03
N ILE A 27 4.17 2.98 19.26
CA ILE A 27 4.97 1.88 19.82
C ILE A 27 4.69 0.58 19.08
N GLU A 28 3.42 0.25 18.86
CA GLU A 28 3.00 -0.93 18.11
C GLU A 28 3.57 -0.90 16.70
N GLN A 29 3.43 0.24 16.02
CA GLN A 29 3.91 0.41 14.66
C GLN A 29 5.43 0.41 14.55
N ALA A 30 6.14 1.02 15.50
CA ALA A 30 7.60 0.92 15.56
C ALA A 30 8.08 -0.52 15.76
N ALA A 31 7.35 -1.33 16.53
CA ALA A 31 7.65 -2.75 16.69
C ALA A 31 7.44 -3.53 15.38
N ALA A 32 6.35 -3.24 14.65
CA ALA A 32 6.10 -3.82 13.32
C ALA A 32 7.20 -3.44 12.32
N LEU A 33 7.55 -2.15 12.24
CA LEU A 33 8.64 -1.64 11.40
C LEU A 33 10.00 -2.23 11.79
N SER A 34 10.24 -2.47 13.08
CA SER A 34 11.43 -3.16 13.58
C SER A 34 11.55 -4.59 13.03
N ASN A 35 10.44 -5.32 12.89
CA ASN A 35 10.45 -6.65 12.26
C ASN A 35 10.78 -6.57 10.75
N LEU A 36 10.52 -5.41 10.12
CA LEU A 36 10.87 -5.12 8.73
C LEU A 36 12.26 -4.47 8.58
N GLY A 37 13.06 -4.45 9.65
CA GLY A 37 14.45 -3.97 9.65
C GLY A 37 14.63 -2.47 9.85
N VAL A 38 13.56 -1.72 10.15
CA VAL A 38 13.62 -0.28 10.44
C VAL A 38 14.02 -0.08 11.90
N SER A 39 15.01 0.78 12.18
CA SER A 39 15.39 1.06 13.56
C SER A 39 14.33 1.92 14.26
N ALA A 40 14.21 1.79 15.58
CA ALA A 40 13.28 2.61 16.38
C ALA A 40 13.53 4.12 16.24
N ALA A 41 14.79 4.53 16.02
CA ALA A 41 15.14 5.93 15.78
C ALA A 41 14.66 6.42 14.40
N GLU A 42 14.77 5.58 13.37
CA GLU A 42 14.23 5.89 12.04
C GLU A 42 12.70 5.88 12.02
N SER A 43 12.05 4.98 12.76
CA SER A 43 10.60 5.04 13.00
C SER A 43 10.21 6.32 13.74
N GLY A 44 11.00 6.75 14.72
CA GLY A 44 10.77 8.01 15.44
C GLY A 44 10.76 9.21 14.49
N LYS A 45 11.78 9.36 13.63
CA LYS A 45 11.84 10.44 12.63
C LYS A 45 10.68 10.40 11.63
N LEU A 46 10.33 9.20 11.19
CA LEU A 46 9.19 8.97 10.29
C LEU A 46 7.91 9.48 10.93
N PHE A 47 7.65 9.08 12.18
CA PHE A 47 6.44 9.48 12.88
C PHE A 47 6.43 10.95 13.30
N ASP A 48 7.58 11.53 13.65
CA ASP A 48 7.68 12.98 13.87
C ASP A 48 7.21 13.73 12.63
N THR A 49 7.71 13.32 11.46
CA THR A 49 7.31 13.90 10.18
C THR A 49 5.82 13.69 9.88
N LEU A 50 5.33 12.46 9.97
CA LEU A 50 3.94 12.13 9.60
C LEU A 50 2.92 12.70 10.59
N VAL A 51 3.15 12.55 11.90
CA VAL A 51 2.19 12.98 12.93
C VAL A 51 2.27 14.48 13.17
N VAL A 52 3.47 15.04 13.35
CA VAL A 52 3.62 16.48 13.65
C VAL A 52 3.68 17.30 12.37
N GLY A 53 4.46 16.87 11.38
CA GLY A 53 4.62 17.61 10.13
C GLY A 53 3.39 17.54 9.23
N MET A 54 2.71 16.39 9.18
CA MET A 54 1.63 16.14 8.21
C MET A 54 0.25 15.96 8.87
N GLY A 55 0.19 15.99 10.21
CA GLY A 55 -1.06 15.95 10.96
C GLY A 55 -1.74 14.58 10.98
N MET A 56 -0.98 13.51 10.72
CA MET A 56 -1.50 12.14 10.68
C MET A 56 -2.14 11.73 12.01
N SER A 57 -3.34 11.17 11.93
CA SER A 57 -4.12 10.69 13.07
C SER A 57 -3.65 9.31 13.56
N ALA A 58 -4.06 8.94 14.78
CA ALA A 58 -3.69 7.67 15.39
C ALA A 58 -4.18 6.46 14.56
N SER A 59 -5.33 6.58 13.89
CA SER A 59 -5.87 5.54 13.01
C SER A 59 -5.09 5.37 11.70
N GLU A 60 -4.43 6.43 11.21
CA GLU A 60 -3.64 6.39 9.98
C GLU A 60 -2.25 5.80 10.22
N VAL A 61 -1.71 5.94 11.44
CA VAL A 61 -0.40 5.37 11.83
C VAL A 61 -0.32 3.85 11.62
N ASP A 62 -1.43 3.13 11.86
CA ASP A 62 -1.49 1.67 11.70
C ASP A 62 -1.15 1.24 10.25
N GLN A 63 -1.47 2.07 9.26
CA GLN A 63 -1.30 1.72 7.83
C GLN A 63 0.09 2.06 7.28
N VAL A 64 0.85 2.92 7.97
CA VAL A 64 2.13 3.44 7.48
C VAL A 64 3.11 2.29 7.15
N GLY A 65 3.17 1.28 8.00
CA GLY A 65 4.11 0.16 7.81
C GLY A 65 3.79 -0.66 6.59
N ASP A 66 2.49 -0.91 6.36
CA ASP A 66 1.99 -1.63 5.20
C ASP A 66 2.21 -0.83 3.93
N GLN A 67 1.96 0.49 3.93
CA GLN A 67 2.21 1.36 2.79
C GLN A 67 3.68 1.34 2.36
N PHE A 68 4.61 1.49 3.31
CA PHE A 68 6.05 1.44 3.02
C PHE A 68 6.51 0.05 2.58
N ALA A 69 5.94 -1.02 3.14
CA ALA A 69 6.25 -2.38 2.73
C ALA A 69 5.74 -2.69 1.32
N GLN A 70 4.52 -2.28 0.99
CA GLN A 70 3.93 -2.44 -0.35
C GLN A 70 4.70 -1.64 -1.39
N LEU A 71 4.98 -0.37 -1.12
CA LEU A 71 5.79 0.46 -2.01
C LEU A 71 7.19 -0.11 -2.22
N GLY A 72 7.82 -0.59 -1.15
CA GLY A 72 9.10 -1.30 -1.23
C GLY A 72 9.05 -2.51 -2.16
N GLN A 73 7.98 -3.31 -2.09
CA GLN A 73 7.78 -4.44 -3.02
C GLN A 73 7.62 -3.98 -4.47
N ILE A 74 6.87 -2.89 -4.71
CA ILE A 74 6.65 -2.33 -6.06
C ILE A 74 7.96 -1.83 -6.67
N VAL A 75 8.76 -1.10 -5.90
CA VAL A 75 10.00 -0.45 -6.39
C VAL A 75 11.26 -1.29 -6.18
N GLY A 76 11.13 -2.51 -5.65
CA GLY A 76 12.24 -3.43 -5.40
C GLY A 76 13.20 -2.99 -4.29
N LYS A 77 12.72 -2.23 -3.30
CA LYS A 77 13.49 -1.73 -2.15
C LYS A 77 12.98 -2.34 -0.83
N SER A 78 13.86 -2.46 0.15
CA SER A 78 13.44 -2.88 1.50
C SER A 78 12.64 -1.78 2.20
N THR A 79 11.72 -2.14 3.11
CA THR A 79 11.01 -1.16 3.96
C THR A 79 11.97 -0.24 4.71
N ALA A 80 13.09 -0.77 5.22
CA ALA A 80 14.14 0.02 5.86
C ALA A 80 14.73 1.09 4.93
N THR A 81 14.97 0.75 3.66
CA THR A 81 15.42 1.70 2.64
C THR A 81 14.35 2.75 2.36
N MET A 82 13.09 2.33 2.22
CA MET A 82 11.98 3.25 1.95
C MET A 82 11.80 4.28 3.07
N VAL A 83 11.81 3.84 4.33
CA VAL A 83 11.72 4.73 5.49
C VAL A 83 12.94 5.67 5.55
N SER A 84 14.15 5.15 5.29
CA SER A 84 15.34 5.99 5.24
C SER A 84 15.30 7.03 4.13
N ASP A 85 14.78 6.69 2.94
CA ASP A 85 14.61 7.62 1.83
C ASP A 85 13.57 8.70 2.18
N PHE A 86 12.43 8.32 2.77
CA PHE A 86 11.42 9.28 3.22
C PHE A 86 11.98 10.24 4.28
N ASN A 87 12.65 9.72 5.31
CA ASN A 87 13.25 10.54 6.37
C ASN A 87 14.30 11.53 5.84
N ARG A 88 14.99 11.16 4.77
CA ARG A 88 15.98 12.01 4.11
C ARG A 88 15.33 13.09 3.24
N MET A 89 14.19 12.79 2.63
CA MET A 89 13.42 13.70 1.78
C MET A 89 12.38 14.54 2.55
N SER A 90 12.14 14.24 3.83
CA SER A 90 11.06 14.82 4.65
C SER A 90 11.05 16.35 4.64
N GLY A 91 12.24 16.98 4.61
CA GLY A 91 12.38 18.43 4.53
C GLY A 91 11.77 19.03 3.26
N SER A 92 12.10 18.49 2.09
CA SER A 92 11.50 18.95 0.81
C SER A 92 10.04 18.50 0.70
N LEU A 93 9.69 17.32 1.23
CA LEU A 93 8.33 16.80 1.20
C LEU A 93 7.36 17.60 2.08
N ALA A 94 7.85 18.27 3.13
CA ALA A 94 7.03 19.04 4.05
C ALA A 94 6.17 20.12 3.35
N GLN A 95 6.62 20.63 2.19
CA GLN A 95 5.86 21.62 1.41
C GLN A 95 4.51 21.09 0.88
N PHE A 96 4.35 19.77 0.80
CA PHE A 96 3.12 19.11 0.35
C PHE A 96 2.15 18.79 1.50
N GLY A 97 2.52 19.07 2.75
CA GLY A 97 1.66 18.84 3.92
C GLY A 97 1.14 17.40 4.00
N SER A 98 -0.18 17.22 4.09
CA SER A 98 -0.82 15.91 4.16
C SER A 98 -0.61 15.04 2.91
N GLY A 99 -0.36 15.63 1.75
CA GLY A 99 -0.14 14.89 0.48
C GLY A 99 1.31 14.40 0.30
N ALA A 100 2.20 14.67 1.25
CA ALA A 100 3.61 14.36 1.11
C ALA A 100 3.94 12.86 1.04
N LEU A 101 3.13 12.00 1.66
CA LEU A 101 3.30 10.55 1.54
C LEU A 101 2.95 10.06 0.13
N ASP A 102 1.89 10.60 -0.46
CA ASP A 102 1.48 10.30 -1.84
C ASP A 102 2.54 10.79 -2.84
N VAL A 103 3.02 12.04 -2.66
CA VAL A 103 4.11 12.58 -3.46
C VAL A 103 5.38 11.74 -3.34
N PHE A 104 5.70 11.27 -2.14
CA PHE A 104 6.84 10.37 -1.96
C PHE A 104 6.65 9.06 -2.73
N GLN A 105 5.46 8.47 -2.69
CA GLN A 105 5.14 7.28 -3.47
C GLN A 105 5.34 7.51 -4.97
N ASP A 106 4.75 8.56 -5.52
CA ASP A 106 4.87 8.91 -6.95
C ASP A 106 6.33 9.06 -7.38
N VAL A 107 7.13 9.74 -6.56
CA VAL A 107 8.55 9.96 -6.84
C VAL A 107 9.35 8.65 -6.76
N GLN A 108 9.05 7.75 -5.81
CA GLN A 108 9.73 6.46 -5.71
C GLN A 108 9.39 5.54 -6.89
N GLU A 109 8.13 5.53 -7.32
CA GLU A 109 7.69 4.77 -8.49
C GLU A 109 8.32 5.32 -9.78
N ALA A 110 8.32 6.64 -9.96
CA ALA A 110 8.98 7.29 -11.09
C ALA A 110 10.49 7.02 -11.08
N ALA A 111 11.14 7.06 -9.92
CA ALA A 111 12.56 6.76 -9.79
C ALA A 111 12.87 5.30 -10.17
N ALA A 112 12.03 4.36 -9.76
CA ALA A 112 12.17 2.95 -10.13
C ALA A 112 11.99 2.73 -11.64
N ARG A 113 11.02 3.41 -12.25
CA ARG A 113 10.73 3.31 -13.69
C ARG A 113 11.80 3.98 -14.56
N THR A 114 12.29 5.15 -14.17
CA THR A 114 13.18 5.97 -15.00
C THR A 114 14.66 5.76 -14.68
N GLY A 115 14.97 5.23 -13.50
CA GLY A 115 16.33 5.14 -12.98
C GLY A 115 16.94 6.49 -12.60
N ILE A 116 16.16 7.58 -12.59
CA ILE A 116 16.54 8.89 -12.06
C ILE A 116 16.27 8.89 -10.56
N SER A 117 17.22 9.35 -9.74
CA SER A 117 17.02 9.37 -8.28
C SER A 117 15.95 10.37 -7.85
N ALA A 118 15.26 10.03 -6.76
CA ALA A 118 14.24 10.87 -6.15
C ALA A 118 14.74 12.29 -5.81
N ASP A 119 16.00 12.41 -5.37
CA ASP A 119 16.67 13.69 -5.12
C ASP A 119 16.83 14.53 -6.37
N THR A 120 17.27 13.91 -7.47
CA THR A 120 17.40 14.59 -8.74
C THR A 120 16.03 15.09 -9.20
N MET A 121 14.98 14.27 -9.09
CA MET A 121 13.61 14.69 -9.43
C MET A 121 13.16 15.87 -8.57
N MET A 122 13.34 15.80 -7.25
CA MET A 122 13.01 16.90 -6.34
C MET A 122 13.79 18.17 -6.68
N GLY A 123 15.09 18.06 -6.97
CA GLY A 123 15.91 19.20 -7.36
C GLY A 123 15.52 19.82 -8.70
N VAL A 124 14.97 19.04 -9.63
CA VAL A 124 14.36 19.58 -10.87
C VAL A 124 13.06 20.31 -10.55
N PHE A 125 12.17 19.68 -9.78
CA PHE A 125 10.90 20.26 -9.34
C PHE A 125 11.10 21.61 -8.63
N GLU A 126 12.00 21.66 -7.65
CA GLU A 126 12.27 22.88 -6.88
C GLU A 126 12.68 24.05 -7.79
N LYS A 127 13.41 23.80 -8.88
CA LYS A 127 13.78 24.85 -9.86
C LYS A 127 12.60 25.35 -10.68
N THR A 128 11.58 24.52 -10.91
CA THR A 128 10.40 24.88 -11.72
C THR A 128 9.25 25.47 -10.89
N THR A 129 9.30 25.38 -9.56
CA THR A 129 8.29 25.98 -8.68
C THR A 129 8.18 27.52 -8.75
N THR A 130 9.17 28.20 -9.33
CA THR A 130 9.15 29.66 -9.49
C THR A 130 8.89 30.05 -10.94
N PHE A 131 8.16 31.15 -11.15
CA PHE A 131 7.90 31.67 -12.49
C PHE A 131 9.19 31.89 -13.29
N SER A 132 10.21 32.48 -12.67
CA SER A 132 11.50 32.71 -13.33
C SER A 132 12.23 31.41 -13.65
N GLY A 133 12.21 30.43 -12.74
CA GLY A 133 12.90 29.17 -12.95
C GLY A 133 12.24 28.30 -14.01
N ALA A 134 10.90 28.21 -14.00
CA ALA A 134 10.15 27.55 -15.06
C ALA A 134 10.31 28.22 -16.42
N ALA A 135 10.24 29.56 -16.49
CA ALA A 135 10.45 30.30 -17.73
C ALA A 135 11.88 30.14 -18.28
N ASP A 136 12.89 30.14 -17.41
CA ASP A 136 14.28 29.89 -17.79
C ASP A 136 14.47 28.46 -18.32
N MET A 137 13.89 27.45 -17.63
CA MET A 137 13.93 26.06 -18.08
C MET A 137 13.23 25.86 -19.42
N ALA A 138 11.98 26.31 -19.55
CA ALA A 138 11.22 26.22 -20.80
C ALA A 138 11.93 26.96 -21.95
N GLY A 139 12.42 28.19 -21.71
CA GLY A 139 13.13 28.97 -22.73
C GLY A 139 14.40 28.29 -23.22
N LYS A 140 15.19 27.72 -22.31
CA LYS A 140 16.41 26.97 -22.63
C LYS A 140 16.12 25.72 -23.45
N LEU A 141 15.15 24.91 -23.02
CA LEU A 141 14.79 23.67 -23.72
C LEU A 141 14.20 23.98 -25.10
N ASN A 142 13.26 24.93 -25.18
CA ASN A 142 12.60 25.27 -26.44
C ASN A 142 13.58 25.89 -27.44
N GLY A 143 14.50 26.74 -26.97
CA GLY A 143 15.48 27.42 -27.82
C GLY A 143 16.61 26.53 -28.34
N VAL A 144 17.06 25.55 -27.55
CA VAL A 144 18.21 24.69 -27.91
C VAL A 144 17.78 23.34 -28.46
N LEU A 145 16.74 22.74 -27.88
CA LEU A 145 16.30 21.38 -28.21
C LEU A 145 15.06 21.36 -29.10
N GLY A 146 14.44 22.52 -29.36
CA GLY A 146 13.26 22.64 -30.21
C GLY A 146 11.98 22.09 -29.56
N THR A 147 11.97 21.95 -28.24
CA THR A 147 10.80 21.52 -27.46
C THR A 147 9.71 22.58 -27.43
N THR A 148 8.55 22.21 -26.90
CA THR A 148 7.40 23.11 -26.69
C THR A 148 6.92 23.04 -25.25
N VAL A 149 7.84 23.18 -24.29
CA VAL A 149 7.54 23.18 -22.86
C VAL A 149 6.82 24.48 -22.50
N ASP A 150 5.69 24.37 -21.81
CA ASP A 150 4.99 25.51 -21.22
C ASP A 150 5.49 25.76 -19.79
N ALA A 151 5.97 26.98 -19.53
CA ALA A 151 6.39 27.38 -18.19
C ALA A 151 5.23 27.39 -17.19
N MET A 152 4.00 27.66 -17.63
CA MET A 152 2.82 27.59 -16.75
C MET A 152 2.50 26.17 -16.35
N GLU A 153 2.66 25.21 -17.26
CA GLU A 153 2.49 23.78 -16.97
C GLU A 153 3.53 23.32 -15.94
N LEU A 154 4.80 23.72 -16.08
CA LEU A 154 5.85 23.40 -15.12
C LEU A 154 5.65 23.99 -13.72
N ILE A 155 5.03 25.18 -13.61
CA ILE A 155 4.73 25.80 -12.31
C ILE A 155 3.54 25.11 -11.65
N ASN A 156 2.58 24.66 -12.47
CA ASN A 156 1.35 24.05 -12.01
C ASN A 156 1.49 22.55 -11.73
N SER A 157 2.61 21.92 -12.10
CA SER A 157 2.86 20.51 -11.77
C SER A 157 2.80 20.31 -10.26
N GLU A 158 2.04 19.33 -9.82
CA GLU A 158 1.72 19.10 -8.41
C GLU A 158 2.88 18.43 -7.67
N ASN A 159 3.72 17.67 -8.38
CA ASN A 159 4.79 16.90 -7.77
C ASN A 159 6.01 16.68 -8.69
N PRO A 160 7.15 16.21 -8.13
CA PRO A 160 8.36 16.02 -8.92
C PRO A 160 8.26 14.96 -10.03
N ALA A 161 7.46 13.91 -9.85
CA ALA A 161 7.26 12.91 -10.88
C ALA A 161 6.56 13.52 -12.11
N GLU A 162 5.53 14.33 -11.89
CA GLU A 162 4.80 15.03 -12.95
C GLU A 162 5.70 16.02 -13.70
N THR A 163 6.50 16.83 -13.01
CA THR A 163 7.48 17.71 -13.66
C THR A 163 8.41 16.93 -14.59
N MET A 164 8.88 15.77 -14.13
CA MET A 164 9.75 14.92 -14.95
C MET A 164 9.04 14.37 -16.18
N ASP A 165 7.77 13.98 -16.06
CA ASP A 165 6.96 13.50 -17.17
C ASP A 165 6.68 14.61 -18.19
N ILE A 166 6.35 15.84 -17.76
CA ILE A 166 6.18 17.01 -18.63
C ILE A 166 7.45 17.25 -19.46
N LEU A 167 8.61 17.33 -18.78
CA LEU A 167 9.89 17.59 -19.43
C LEU A 167 10.28 16.47 -20.40
N ARG A 168 10.09 15.21 -19.99
CA ARG A 168 10.39 14.03 -20.80
C ARG A 168 9.51 13.97 -22.04
N ASN A 169 8.20 14.16 -21.89
CA ASN A 169 7.26 14.11 -23.01
C ASN A 169 7.57 15.21 -24.02
N SER A 170 7.85 16.43 -23.57
CA SER A 170 8.22 17.53 -24.46
C SER A 170 9.50 17.26 -25.26
N LEU A 171 10.49 16.58 -24.68
CA LEU A 171 11.69 16.13 -25.38
C LEU A 171 11.37 15.07 -26.43
N LEU A 172 10.56 14.06 -26.08
CA LEU A 172 10.20 12.98 -27.00
C LEU A 172 9.35 13.49 -28.17
N ASP A 173 8.41 14.41 -27.92
CA ASP A 173 7.59 15.05 -28.95
C ASP A 173 8.44 15.88 -29.93
N ALA A 174 9.54 16.46 -29.45
CA ALA A 174 10.55 17.13 -30.29
C ALA A 174 11.50 16.15 -31.01
N GLY A 175 11.31 14.84 -30.87
CA GLY A 175 12.18 13.81 -31.44
C GLY A 175 13.54 13.71 -30.74
N LYS A 176 13.65 14.18 -29.49
CA LYS A 176 14.89 14.21 -28.70
C LYS A 176 14.96 13.06 -27.70
N SER A 177 15.05 11.83 -28.19
CA SER A 177 15.48 10.70 -27.35
C SER A 177 16.97 10.81 -27.03
N PHE A 178 17.46 10.00 -26.08
CA PHE A 178 18.88 10.00 -25.74
C PHE A 178 19.76 9.70 -26.97
N GLU A 179 19.32 8.77 -27.82
CA GLU A 179 20.02 8.29 -29.01
C GLU A 179 20.01 9.33 -30.13
N GLU A 180 18.89 10.04 -30.31
CA GLU A 180 18.71 11.05 -31.35
C GLU A 180 19.41 12.38 -30.99
N MET A 181 19.66 12.64 -29.71
CA MET A 181 20.41 13.81 -29.28
C MET A 181 21.91 13.71 -29.60
N THR A 182 22.49 14.84 -29.99
CA THR A 182 23.94 15.02 -30.04
C THR A 182 24.55 15.02 -28.64
N MET A 183 25.86 14.79 -28.55
CA MET A 183 26.56 14.85 -27.26
C MET A 183 26.44 16.22 -26.57
N GLN A 184 26.41 17.29 -27.34
CA GLN A 184 26.25 18.67 -26.85
C GLN A 184 24.86 18.91 -26.31
N GLU A 185 23.82 18.44 -27.00
CA GLU A 185 22.42 18.52 -26.54
C GLU A 185 22.22 17.74 -25.24
N ARG A 186 22.79 16.53 -25.14
CA ARG A 186 22.77 15.76 -23.89
C ARG A 186 23.45 16.49 -22.74
N ARG A 187 24.62 17.09 -22.97
CA ARG A 187 25.34 17.85 -21.93
C ARG A 187 24.57 19.10 -21.52
N PHE A 188 24.03 19.83 -22.48
CA PHE A 188 23.19 20.99 -22.23
C PHE A 188 21.96 20.62 -21.38
N LEU A 189 21.29 19.52 -21.71
CA LEU A 189 20.14 19.04 -20.97
C LEU A 189 20.52 18.61 -19.55
N ALA A 190 21.61 17.87 -19.39
CA ALA A 190 22.15 17.48 -18.09
C ALA A 190 22.47 18.70 -17.20
N GLU A 191 23.13 19.71 -17.77
CA GLU A 191 23.49 20.94 -17.05
C GLU A 191 22.26 21.78 -16.70
N THR A 192 21.29 21.89 -17.62
CA THR A 192 20.07 22.70 -17.42
C THR A 192 19.14 22.09 -16.38
N SER A 193 18.87 20.78 -16.49
CA SER A 193 18.03 20.07 -15.53
C SER A 193 18.76 19.79 -14.20
N GLY A 194 20.09 19.64 -14.24
CA GLY A 194 20.87 19.16 -13.10
C GLY A 194 20.85 17.64 -12.96
N ILE A 195 20.39 16.92 -13.99
CA ILE A 195 20.41 15.46 -14.07
C ILE A 195 21.78 15.01 -14.55
N ASN A 196 22.40 14.03 -13.89
CA ASN A 196 23.70 13.53 -14.35
C ASN A 196 23.54 12.69 -15.65
N MET A 197 24.62 12.56 -16.43
CA MET A 197 24.55 11.91 -17.74
C MET A 197 24.06 10.44 -17.69
N ALA A 198 24.38 9.70 -16.62
CA ALA A 198 23.96 8.31 -16.47
C ALA A 198 22.46 8.20 -16.15
N GLU A 199 21.93 9.09 -15.30
CA GLU A 199 20.50 9.22 -15.05
C GLU A 199 19.75 9.70 -16.28
N LEU A 200 20.31 10.68 -17.00
CA LEU A 200 19.73 11.21 -18.24
C LEU A 200 19.59 10.13 -19.30
N GLN A 201 20.62 9.29 -19.44
CA GLN A 201 20.58 8.12 -20.31
C GLN A 201 19.44 7.18 -19.90
N LYS A 202 19.35 6.81 -18.63
CA LYS A 202 18.28 5.88 -18.18
C LYS A 202 16.88 6.46 -18.41
N GLY A 203 16.66 7.73 -18.09
CA GLY A 203 15.36 8.37 -18.20
C GLY A 203 14.87 8.57 -19.64
N LEU A 204 15.79 8.71 -20.60
CA LEU A 204 15.47 9.02 -22.00
C LEU A 204 15.72 7.86 -22.98
N SER A 205 16.60 6.90 -22.66
CA SER A 205 16.81 5.66 -23.42
C SER A 205 15.74 4.61 -23.12
N GLY A 206 14.97 4.79 -22.03
CA GLY A 206 13.80 3.97 -21.74
C GLY A 206 12.66 4.33 -22.69
N GLY A 207 12.62 3.71 -23.88
CA GLY A 207 11.32 3.27 -24.42
C GLY A 207 10.68 2.41 -23.35
N GLU A 208 9.36 2.55 -23.13
CA GLU A 208 8.56 1.85 -22.11
C GLU A 208 9.35 0.65 -21.62
N LEU A 209 9.99 0.77 -20.44
CA LEU A 209 10.16 -0.44 -19.68
C LEU A 209 8.76 -1.02 -19.72
N ASP A 210 8.64 -2.21 -20.29
CA ASP A 210 7.46 -3.06 -20.20
C ASP A 210 7.31 -3.38 -18.71
N THR A 211 7.10 -2.35 -17.90
CA THR A 211 6.59 -2.39 -16.57
C THR A 211 5.14 -2.72 -16.80
N LYS A 212 4.89 -4.00 -17.04
CA LYS A 212 4.10 -4.68 -16.03
C LYS A 212 4.68 -4.25 -14.70
N SER A 213 4.06 -3.23 -14.12
CA SER A 213 4.40 -2.76 -12.79
C SER A 213 4.64 -4.02 -11.95
N PRO A 214 5.69 -4.11 -11.13
CA PRO A 214 5.76 -5.17 -10.13
C PRO A 214 4.48 -5.19 -9.27
N GLY A 215 3.73 -4.08 -9.22
CA GLY A 215 2.34 -4.00 -8.76
C GLY A 215 1.33 -4.80 -9.59
N GLU A 216 1.39 -4.90 -10.92
CA GLU A 216 0.55 -5.81 -11.72
C GLU A 216 0.95 -7.28 -11.55
N THR A 217 2.24 -7.59 -11.33
CA THR A 217 2.65 -8.97 -11.06
C THR A 217 2.38 -9.36 -9.61
N ALA A 218 2.46 -8.41 -8.67
CA ALA A 218 2.03 -8.55 -7.28
C ALA A 218 0.52 -8.66 -7.20
N LEU A 219 -0.25 -7.89 -7.96
CA LEU A 219 -1.70 -7.97 -8.04
C LEU A 219 -2.16 -9.20 -8.81
N GLU A 220 -1.46 -9.66 -9.86
CA GLU A 220 -1.72 -10.96 -10.52
C GLU A 220 -1.33 -12.14 -9.63
N SER A 221 -0.29 -12.03 -8.79
CA SER A 221 0.12 -13.10 -7.87
C SER A 221 -0.68 -13.08 -6.57
N LEU A 222 -1.16 -11.92 -6.10
CA LEU A 222 -2.18 -11.75 -5.06
C LEU A 222 -3.54 -12.15 -5.57
N SER A 223 -3.91 -11.80 -6.80
CA SER A 223 -5.17 -12.21 -7.44
C SER A 223 -5.13 -13.69 -7.80
N LYS A 224 -3.98 -14.26 -8.24
CA LYS A 224 -3.82 -15.72 -8.36
C LYS A 224 -3.84 -16.40 -7.00
N LYS A 225 -3.12 -15.90 -5.98
CA LYS A 225 -3.19 -16.48 -4.63
C LYS A 225 -4.57 -16.32 -4.01
N ALA A 226 -5.25 -15.20 -4.20
CA ALA A 226 -6.61 -14.95 -3.71
C ALA A 226 -7.67 -15.69 -4.54
N MET A 227 -7.44 -15.93 -5.83
CA MET A 227 -8.27 -16.81 -6.66
C MET A 227 -7.98 -18.28 -6.37
N ASP A 228 -6.75 -18.67 -6.02
CA ASP A 228 -6.40 -20.05 -5.66
C ASP A 228 -6.87 -20.36 -4.23
N VAL A 229 -6.72 -19.42 -3.31
CA VAL A 229 -7.34 -19.44 -1.97
C VAL A 229 -8.86 -19.36 -2.11
N GLY A 230 -9.38 -18.51 -3.00
CA GLY A 230 -10.81 -18.39 -3.29
C GLY A 230 -11.39 -19.64 -3.95
N LYS A 231 -10.64 -20.32 -4.83
CA LYS A 231 -10.98 -21.63 -5.41
C LYS A 231 -10.86 -22.74 -4.39
N GLN A 232 -9.89 -22.70 -3.48
CA GLN A 232 -9.76 -23.67 -2.38
C GLN A 232 -10.85 -23.48 -1.33
N ILE A 233 -11.18 -22.24 -0.98
CA ILE A 233 -12.29 -21.89 -0.10
C ILE A 233 -13.59 -22.27 -0.78
N SER A 234 -13.84 -21.89 -2.03
CA SER A 234 -15.03 -22.29 -2.80
C SER A 234 -15.12 -23.80 -2.96
N ALA A 235 -14.04 -24.50 -3.31
CA ALA A 235 -14.07 -25.95 -3.43
C ALA A 235 -14.24 -26.65 -2.07
N THR A 236 -13.76 -26.05 -0.98
CA THR A 236 -14.02 -26.53 0.38
C THR A 236 -15.45 -26.20 0.80
N PHE A 237 -15.98 -25.05 0.42
CA PHE A 237 -17.35 -24.62 0.66
C PHE A 237 -18.33 -25.48 -0.13
N ASP A 238 -18.03 -25.79 -1.39
CA ASP A 238 -18.79 -26.69 -2.24
C ASP A 238 -18.70 -28.14 -1.75
N LYS A 239 -17.55 -28.57 -1.20
CA LYS A 239 -17.43 -29.90 -0.57
C LYS A 239 -18.17 -29.97 0.76
N VAL A 240 -18.12 -28.92 1.58
CA VAL A 240 -18.84 -28.82 2.85
C VAL A 240 -20.34 -28.71 2.57
N PHE A 241 -20.75 -27.87 1.62
CA PHE A 241 -22.13 -27.67 1.20
C PHE A 241 -22.70 -28.92 0.53
N ASN A 242 -21.97 -29.56 -0.40
CA ASN A 242 -22.41 -30.83 -0.99
C ASN A 242 -22.37 -31.97 0.04
N ALA A 243 -21.45 -31.99 1.00
CA ALA A 243 -21.48 -32.94 2.11
C ALA A 243 -22.67 -32.66 3.05
N LEU A 244 -23.04 -31.40 3.30
CA LEU A 244 -24.21 -31.00 4.09
C LEU A 244 -25.54 -31.27 3.35
N ALA A 245 -25.58 -31.05 2.03
CA ALA A 245 -26.73 -31.31 1.17
C ALA A 245 -26.92 -32.81 0.92
N SER A 246 -25.83 -33.58 0.79
CA SER A 246 -25.88 -35.03 0.59
C SER A 246 -25.99 -35.83 1.90
N SER A 247 -25.66 -35.24 3.05
CA SER A 247 -25.80 -35.89 4.36
C SER A 247 -27.23 -35.85 4.92
N GLY A 248 -28.18 -35.25 4.20
CA GLY A 248 -29.56 -35.09 4.67
C GLY A 248 -29.71 -34.04 5.77
N VAL A 249 -28.62 -33.50 6.31
CA VAL A 249 -28.61 -32.57 7.45
C VAL A 249 -29.41 -31.31 7.16
N LEU A 250 -29.37 -30.77 5.93
CA LEU A 250 -30.20 -29.61 5.57
C LEU A 250 -31.70 -29.91 5.61
N LYS A 251 -32.09 -31.13 5.21
CA LYS A 251 -33.48 -31.60 5.27
C LYS A 251 -33.90 -31.90 6.71
N ASP A 252 -33.02 -32.50 7.51
CA ASP A 252 -33.26 -32.72 8.94
C ASP A 252 -33.38 -31.39 9.70
N LEU A 253 -32.63 -30.35 9.29
CA LEU A 253 -32.69 -29.01 9.87
C LEU A 253 -33.96 -28.27 9.46
N GLU A 254 -34.42 -28.45 8.21
CA GLU A 254 -35.69 -27.94 7.70
C GLU A 254 -36.88 -28.62 8.39
N GLU A 255 -36.89 -29.95 8.50
CA GLU A 255 -37.92 -30.73 9.20
C GLU A 255 -37.94 -30.41 10.71
N MET A 256 -36.77 -30.20 11.33
CA MET A 256 -36.68 -29.76 12.73
C MET A 256 -37.20 -28.32 12.90
N MET A 257 -36.91 -27.42 11.97
CA MET A 257 -37.41 -26.04 12.00
C MET A 257 -38.92 -25.99 11.79
N GLU A 258 -39.48 -26.79 10.88
CA GLU A 258 -40.92 -26.94 10.70
C GLU A 258 -41.58 -27.58 11.93
N SER A 259 -40.96 -28.59 12.55
CA SER A 259 -41.46 -29.22 13.78
C SER A 259 -41.47 -28.27 14.98
N LEU A 260 -40.46 -27.40 15.09
CA LEU A 260 -40.33 -26.44 16.20
C LEU A 260 -41.15 -25.16 15.99
N PHE A 261 -41.29 -24.69 14.75
CA PHE A 261 -41.84 -23.35 14.45
C PHE A 261 -42.97 -23.33 13.40
N GLY A 262 -43.39 -24.48 12.87
CA GLY A 262 -44.51 -24.59 11.94
C GLY A 262 -45.87 -24.27 12.55
N SER A 263 -46.89 -24.17 11.71
CA SER A 263 -48.26 -23.76 12.10
C SER A 263 -48.95 -24.70 13.11
N ASP A 264 -48.44 -25.93 13.28
CA ASP A 264 -48.88 -26.95 14.27
C ASP A 264 -47.80 -27.20 15.36
N SER A 265 -46.89 -26.25 15.58
CA SER A 265 -45.73 -26.41 16.47
C SER A 265 -46.11 -26.77 17.92
N ALA A 266 -45.29 -27.61 18.57
CA ALA A 266 -45.37 -27.92 20.00
C ALA A 266 -45.22 -26.69 20.92
N MET A 267 -44.78 -25.55 20.34
CA MET A 267 -44.65 -24.24 20.98
C MET A 267 -45.99 -23.47 21.05
N SER A 268 -47.01 -23.88 20.29
CA SER A 268 -48.37 -23.31 20.36
C SER A 268 -49.20 -23.84 21.54
N GLY A 269 -48.71 -24.89 22.22
CA GLY A 269 -49.31 -25.46 23.43
C GLY A 269 -48.87 -24.77 24.73
N THR A 270 -49.60 -25.04 25.82
CA THR A 270 -49.36 -24.48 27.17
C THR A 270 -47.93 -24.66 27.68
N ALA A 271 -47.51 -23.84 28.65
CA ALA A 271 -46.13 -23.79 29.19
C ALA A 271 -45.50 -25.15 29.56
N ASP A 272 -46.29 -26.16 29.97
CA ASP A 272 -45.79 -27.49 30.35
C ASP A 272 -45.33 -28.37 29.16
N SER A 273 -45.75 -28.08 27.92
CA SER A 273 -45.29 -28.80 26.72
C SER A 273 -44.07 -28.17 26.04
N ILE A 274 -43.72 -26.92 26.41
CA ILE A 274 -42.65 -26.14 25.78
C ILE A 274 -41.27 -26.61 26.28
N ILE A 275 -41.13 -26.97 27.56
CA ILE A 275 -39.84 -27.37 28.15
C ILE A 275 -39.30 -28.68 27.54
N PRO A 276 -40.09 -29.77 27.41
CA PRO A 276 -39.64 -30.99 26.74
C PRO A 276 -39.29 -30.77 25.26
N ALA A 277 -40.04 -29.90 24.56
CA ALA A 277 -39.82 -29.57 23.16
C ALA A 277 -38.51 -28.79 22.95
N ILE A 278 -38.22 -27.80 23.80
CA ILE A 278 -36.94 -27.06 23.79
C ILE A 278 -35.77 -27.99 24.11
N VAL A 279 -35.91 -28.89 25.08
CA VAL A 279 -34.85 -29.85 25.44
C VAL A 279 -34.63 -30.89 24.34
N GLY A 280 -35.69 -31.33 23.66
CA GLY A 280 -35.62 -32.21 22.48
C GLY A 280 -34.93 -31.54 21.30
N GLY A 281 -35.30 -30.30 20.97
CA GLY A 281 -34.68 -29.50 19.91
C GLY A 281 -33.21 -29.19 20.19
N ALA A 282 -32.85 -28.87 21.44
CA ALA A 282 -31.47 -28.66 21.84
C ALA A 282 -30.62 -29.94 21.71
N LYS A 283 -31.16 -31.12 22.07
CA LYS A 283 -30.47 -32.40 21.88
C LYS A 283 -30.29 -32.76 20.42
N ALA A 284 -31.27 -32.48 19.56
CA ALA A 284 -31.19 -32.69 18.12
C ALA A 284 -30.14 -31.78 17.47
N LEU A 285 -30.11 -30.49 17.84
CA LEU A 285 -29.05 -29.57 17.43
C LEU A 285 -27.67 -30.05 17.88
N VAL A 286 -27.52 -30.47 19.13
CA VAL A 286 -26.26 -31.01 19.65
C VAL A 286 -25.83 -32.29 18.91
N SER A 287 -26.76 -33.16 18.51
CA SER A 287 -26.41 -34.34 17.71
C SER A 287 -26.02 -33.99 16.28
N VAL A 288 -26.67 -33.01 15.66
CA VAL A 288 -26.32 -32.48 14.32
C VAL A 288 -24.94 -31.81 14.34
N PHE A 289 -24.62 -31.05 15.39
CA PHE A 289 -23.30 -30.45 15.55
C PHE A 289 -22.23 -31.47 16.00
N GLY A 290 -22.62 -32.52 16.72
CA GLY A 290 -21.72 -33.60 17.16
C GLY A 290 -21.22 -34.49 16.01
N THR A 291 -22.03 -34.72 14.98
CA THR A 291 -21.64 -35.48 13.78
C THR A 291 -20.68 -34.68 12.87
N LEU A 292 -20.60 -33.35 13.02
CA LEU A 292 -19.71 -32.46 12.27
C LEU A 292 -18.27 -32.39 12.82
N GLY A 293 -17.91 -33.16 13.86
CA GLY A 293 -16.58 -33.11 14.49
C GLY A 293 -15.40 -33.37 13.55
N GLY A 294 -15.60 -34.15 12.48
CA GLY A 294 -14.59 -34.35 11.42
C GLY A 294 -14.47 -33.18 10.45
N ILE A 295 -15.57 -32.48 10.17
CA ILE A 295 -15.64 -31.33 9.26
C ILE A 295 -15.06 -30.08 9.93
N ILE A 296 -15.34 -29.86 11.23
CA ILE A 296 -14.71 -28.78 12.00
C ILE A 296 -13.19 -28.97 12.09
N LYS A 297 -12.70 -30.20 12.30
CA LYS A 297 -11.25 -30.50 12.26
C LYS A 297 -10.62 -30.22 10.91
N THR A 298 -11.32 -30.55 9.82
CA THR A 298 -10.85 -30.32 8.45
C THR A 298 -10.85 -28.83 8.11
N PHE A 299 -11.91 -28.10 8.52
CA PHE A 299 -12.02 -26.65 8.37
C PHE A 299 -10.95 -25.91 9.18
N MET A 300 -10.71 -26.32 10.44
CA MET A 300 -9.64 -25.77 11.28
C MET A 300 -8.23 -26.11 10.76
N ALA A 301 -8.03 -27.29 10.17
CA ALA A 301 -6.75 -27.66 9.55
C ALA A 301 -6.43 -26.83 8.30
N VAL A 302 -7.45 -26.37 7.57
CA VAL A 302 -7.31 -25.47 6.40
C VAL A 302 -7.12 -24.01 6.83
N LEU A 303 -7.73 -23.58 7.94
CA LEU A 303 -7.55 -22.23 8.51
C LEU A 303 -6.22 -22.02 9.22
N ASN A 304 -5.66 -23.06 9.84
CA ASN A 304 -4.41 -22.97 10.62
C ASN A 304 -3.20 -22.38 9.84
N PRO A 305 -2.96 -22.70 8.56
CA PRO A 305 -1.91 -22.05 7.78
C PRO A 305 -2.27 -20.63 7.28
N ILE A 306 -3.53 -20.21 7.34
CA ILE A 306 -3.97 -18.85 6.96
C ILE A 306 -3.83 -17.88 8.15
N ILE A 307 -4.01 -18.37 9.37
CA ILE A 307 -3.86 -17.58 10.62
C ILE A 307 -2.37 -17.41 11.00
N ALA A 308 -1.47 -18.21 10.40
CA ALA A 308 -0.03 -18.24 10.71
C ALA A 308 0.85 -17.44 9.73
N VAL A 309 0.25 -16.58 8.89
CA VAL A 309 0.92 -15.57 8.06
C VAL A 309 0.51 -14.19 8.57
#